data_AF-A0A970RDH0-F1
#
_entry.id   AF-A0A970RDH0-F1
#
_cell.length_a   1.000
_cell.length_b   1.000
_cell.length_c   1.000
_cell.angle_alpha   90.00
_cell.angle_beta   90.00
_cell.angle_gamma   90.00
#
_symmetry.space_group_name_H-M   'P 1'
#
loop_
_entity.id
_entity.type
_entity.pdbx_description
1 polymer ?
#
loop_
_entity_poly.entity_id
_entity_poly.type
_entity_poly.pdbx_seq_one_letter_code
_entity_poly.pdbx_strand_id
1 'polypeptide(L)'
;MNDSKGVVVPYLLLGLAAVMFGLYNVFIKLSADHIQAVLGAVILQFVAAFLGLGLLIYLKYADNLTLHLSPRGVTLAVLAGAAIGVVEILTFIIYGRGVDVAVGNPLIVGGSLIVTTGIGWLFLREVLNPWQVVAVLSIIAGVVVLAWQAGR
;
A
#
# COMPACT_ATOMS: atom_id res chain seq x y z
N MET A 1 -27.53 -0.57 21.50
CA MET A 1 -26.87 0.70 21.08
C MET A 1 -25.34 0.57 21.16
N ASN A 2 -24.75 -0.44 20.47
CA ASN A 2 -23.31 -0.74 20.50
C ASN A 2 -22.70 -0.91 19.09
N ASP A 3 -23.45 -0.59 18.03
CA ASP A 3 -23.04 -0.86 16.64
C ASP A 3 -22.11 0.21 16.06
N SER A 4 -22.25 1.47 16.52
CA SER A 4 -21.49 2.59 15.98
C SER A 4 -19.99 2.50 16.29
N LYS A 5 -19.60 1.91 17.43
CA LYS A 5 -18.19 1.77 17.83
C LYS A 5 -17.47 0.71 16.99
N GLY A 6 -18.16 -0.37 16.61
CA GLY A 6 -17.60 -1.45 15.78
C GLY A 6 -17.27 -0.98 14.35
N VAL A 7 -18.04 -0.03 13.83
CA VAL A 7 -17.87 0.54 12.49
C VAL A 7 -16.85 1.70 12.49
N VAL A 8 -16.80 2.52 13.54
CA VAL A 8 -15.90 3.68 13.62
C VAL A 8 -14.42 3.28 13.71
N VAL A 9 -14.09 2.19 14.42
CA VAL A 9 -12.69 1.76 14.59
C VAL A 9 -12.01 1.38 13.26
N PRO A 10 -12.60 0.54 12.39
CA PRO A 10 -12.04 0.27 11.06
C PRO A 10 -11.81 1.52 10.22
N TYR A 11 -12.75 2.47 10.22
CA TYR A 11 -12.59 3.70 9.43
C TYR A 11 -11.52 4.64 9.98
N LEU A 12 -11.35 4.69 11.31
CA LEU A 12 -10.22 5.41 11.92
C LEU A 12 -8.88 4.79 11.53
N LEU A 13 -8.79 3.46 11.56
CA LEU A 13 -7.58 2.73 11.13
C LEU A 13 -7.29 2.96 9.64
N LEU A 14 -8.32 3.00 8.79
CA LEU A 14 -8.18 3.34 7.37
C LEU A 14 -7.67 4.77 7.17
N GLY A 15 -8.20 5.74 7.91
CA GLY A 15 -7.74 7.12 7.87
C GLY A 15 -6.27 7.25 8.30
N LEU A 16 -5.89 6.60 9.40
CA LEU A 16 -4.51 6.59 9.87
C LEU A 16 -3.58 5.91 8.85
N ALA A 17 -4.00 4.78 8.28
CA ALA A 17 -3.24 4.09 7.24
C ALA A 17 -3.02 5.00 6.01
N ALA A 18 -4.04 5.74 5.58
CA ALA A 18 -3.91 6.69 4.47
C ALA A 18 -2.91 7.81 4.77
N VAL A 19 -2.92 8.37 5.98
CA VAL A 19 -1.95 9.40 6.40
C VAL A 19 -0.53 8.83 6.42
N MET A 20 -0.33 7.64 7.03
CA MET A 20 0.98 7.00 7.08
C MET A 20 1.49 6.63 5.68
N PHE A 21 0.59 6.16 4.80
CA PHE A 21 0.93 5.86 3.41
C PHE A 21 1.32 7.11 2.61
N GLY A 22 0.64 8.24 2.86
CA GLY A 22 1.03 9.53 2.28
C GLY A 22 2.41 9.99 2.74
N LEU A 23 2.66 9.96 4.06
CA LEU A 23 3.96 10.33 4.64
C LEU A 23 5.10 9.45 4.13
N TYR A 24 4.87 8.14 4.06
CA TYR A 24 5.80 7.17 3.48
C TYR A 24 6.23 7.59 2.06
N ASN A 25 5.29 7.93 1.18
CA ASN A 25 5.60 8.35 -0.20
C ASN A 25 6.38 9.67 -0.25
N VAL A 26 6.03 10.64 0.61
CA VAL A 26 6.75 11.91 0.72
C VAL A 26 8.20 11.67 1.16
N PHE A 27 8.42 10.83 2.16
CA PHE A 27 9.77 10.50 2.63
C PHE A 27 10.60 9.74 1.59
N ILE A 28 9.99 8.84 0.81
CA ILE A 28 10.69 8.23 -0.34
C ILE A 28 11.12 9.32 -1.32
N LYS A 29 10.25 10.24 -1.71
CA LYS A 29 10.63 11.32 -2.64
C LYS A 29 11.77 12.16 -2.11
N LEU A 30 11.67 12.63 -0.87
CA LEU A 30 12.70 13.46 -0.25
C LEU A 30 14.05 12.74 -0.15
N SER A 31 14.04 11.43 0.07
CA SER A 31 15.26 10.63 0.16
C SER A 31 15.80 10.19 -1.20
N ALA A 32 14.96 10.03 -2.23
CA ALA A 32 15.35 9.49 -3.53
C ALA A 32 16.43 10.31 -4.27
N ASP A 33 16.55 11.61 -3.98
CA ASP A 33 17.61 12.47 -4.52
C ASP A 33 18.95 12.34 -3.77
N HIS A 34 18.93 11.74 -2.58
CA HIS A 34 20.07 11.66 -1.67
C HIS A 34 20.69 10.26 -1.58
N ILE A 35 19.96 9.23 -1.99
CA ILE A 35 20.39 7.83 -1.87
C ILE A 35 20.07 7.04 -3.14
N GLN A 36 20.90 6.04 -3.42
CA GLN A 36 20.65 5.11 -4.52
C GLN A 36 19.35 4.34 -4.28
N ALA A 37 18.52 4.19 -5.32
CA ALA A 37 17.17 3.68 -5.19
C ALA A 37 17.06 2.30 -4.51
N VAL A 38 17.94 1.36 -4.87
CA VAL A 38 17.95 0.02 -4.27
C VAL A 38 18.36 0.10 -2.80
N LEU A 39 19.38 0.89 -2.47
CA LEU A 39 19.78 1.13 -1.07
C LEU A 39 18.63 1.74 -0.25
N GLY A 40 17.92 2.72 -0.79
CA GLY A 40 16.76 3.33 -0.14
C GLY A 40 15.66 2.32 0.16
N ALA A 41 15.30 1.49 -0.81
CA ALA A 41 14.33 0.41 -0.63
C ALA A 41 14.79 -0.60 0.44
N VAL A 42 16.07 -0.99 0.44
CA VAL A 42 16.61 -1.92 1.45
C VAL A 42 16.52 -1.33 2.86
N ILE A 43 16.94 -0.09 3.06
CA ILE A 43 16.86 0.59 4.37
C ILE A 43 15.41 0.66 4.85
N LEU A 44 14.50 1.07 3.96
CA LEU A 44 13.07 1.15 4.24
C LEU A 44 12.54 -0.19 4.74
N GLN A 45 12.89 -1.28 4.06
CA GLN A 45 12.39 -2.60 4.44
C GLN A 45 12.95 -3.14 5.75
N PHE A 46 14.20 -2.81 6.09
CA PHE A 46 14.70 -3.14 7.41
C PHE A 46 13.97 -2.38 8.51
N VAL A 47 13.72 -1.08 8.32
CA VAL A 47 12.95 -0.28 9.30
C VAL A 47 11.54 -0.85 9.48
N ALA A 48 10.84 -1.14 8.38
CA ALA A 48 9.51 -1.75 8.42
C ALA A 48 9.52 -3.13 9.10
N ALA A 49 10.49 -3.99 8.75
CA ALA A 49 10.63 -5.33 9.34
C ALA A 49 10.89 -5.27 10.84
N PHE A 50 11.77 -4.38 11.31
CA PHE A 50 12.04 -4.24 12.75
C PHE A 50 10.84 -3.71 13.52
N LEU A 51 10.09 -2.75 12.98
CA LEU A 51 8.84 -2.30 13.58
C LEU A 51 7.81 -3.43 13.67
N GLY A 52 7.61 -4.18 12.58
CA GLY A 52 6.70 -5.32 12.54
C GLY A 52 7.11 -6.44 13.50
N LEU A 53 8.41 -6.75 13.56
CA LEU A 53 8.96 -7.75 14.48
C LEU A 53 8.82 -7.32 15.94
N GLY A 54 9.09 -6.05 16.25
CA GLY A 54 8.92 -5.50 17.60
C GLY A 54 7.47 -5.61 18.06
N LEU A 55 6.51 -5.27 17.19
CA LEU A 55 5.08 -5.44 17.48
C LEU A 55 4.72 -6.93 17.66
N LEU A 56 5.21 -7.81 16.80
CA LEU A 56 4.94 -9.25 16.91
C LEU A 56 5.46 -9.83 18.22
N ILE A 57 6.67 -9.44 18.64
CA ILE A 57 7.26 -9.81 19.93
C ILE A 57 6.37 -9.30 21.06
N TYR A 58 5.97 -8.02 21.02
CA TYR A 58 5.08 -7.45 22.03
C TYR A 58 3.77 -8.25 22.13
N LEU A 59 3.09 -8.51 21.02
CA LEU A 59 1.83 -9.28 21.01
C LEU A 59 2.04 -10.72 21.51
N LYS A 60 3.20 -11.32 21.21
CA LYS A 60 3.53 -12.67 21.66
C LYS A 60 3.66 -12.75 23.18
N TYR A 61 4.28 -11.76 23.81
CA TYR A 61 4.60 -11.79 25.24
C TYR A 61 3.54 -11.08 26.12
N ALA A 62 2.97 -9.96 25.65
CA ALA A 62 1.97 -9.20 26.41
C ALA A 62 0.58 -9.82 26.28
N ASP A 63 0.19 -10.19 25.05
CA ASP A 63 -1.17 -10.64 24.73
C ASP A 63 -1.27 -12.17 24.56
N ASN A 64 -0.18 -12.90 24.84
CA ASN A 64 -0.08 -14.36 24.70
C ASN A 64 -0.53 -14.90 23.32
N LEU A 65 -0.25 -14.15 22.26
CA LEU A 65 -0.67 -14.50 20.90
C LEU A 65 -0.16 -15.89 20.48
N THR A 66 -1.06 -16.74 19.99
CA THR A 66 -0.70 -18.03 19.35
C THR A 66 -0.30 -17.79 17.90
N LEU A 67 0.94 -18.13 17.55
CA LEU A 67 1.44 -17.95 16.19
C LEU A 67 0.92 -19.09 15.31
N HIS A 68 -0.02 -18.78 14.43
CA HIS A 68 -0.54 -19.71 13.45
C HIS A 68 0.33 -19.67 12.19
N LEU A 69 1.11 -20.73 11.97
CA LEU A 69 1.93 -20.89 10.78
C LEU A 69 1.26 -21.87 9.81
N SER A 70 1.06 -21.44 8.56
CA SER A 70 0.63 -22.33 7.48
C SER A 70 1.54 -22.16 6.26
N PRO A 71 1.96 -23.25 5.58
CA PRO A 71 2.84 -23.14 4.41
C PRO A 71 2.25 -22.25 3.31
N ARG A 72 0.93 -22.32 3.10
CA ARG A 72 0.22 -21.48 2.13
C ARG A 72 0.28 -20.00 2.52
N GLY A 73 0.00 -19.68 3.78
CA GLY A 73 0.05 -18.30 4.28
C GLY A 73 1.46 -17.71 4.17
N VAL A 74 2.48 -18.48 4.54
CA VAL A 74 3.89 -18.07 4.42
C VAL A 74 4.26 -17.82 2.96
N THR A 75 3.89 -18.72 2.05
CA THR A 75 4.20 -18.57 0.62
C THR A 75 3.56 -17.30 0.03
N LEU A 76 2.28 -17.06 0.32
CA LEU A 76 1.58 -15.85 -0.15
C LEU A 76 2.17 -14.57 0.45
N ALA A 77 2.55 -14.60 1.74
CA ALA A 77 3.21 -13.47 2.38
C ALA A 77 4.58 -13.15 1.77
N VAL A 78 5.37 -14.19 1.43
CA VAL A 78 6.66 -14.02 0.72
C VAL A 78 6.46 -13.41 -0.67
N LEU A 79 5.46 -13.88 -1.43
CA LEU A 79 5.14 -13.32 -2.75
C LEU A 79 4.68 -11.86 -2.65
N ALA A 80 3.86 -11.51 -1.65
CA ALA A 80 3.46 -10.14 -1.40
C ALA A 80 4.65 -9.25 -1.02
N GLY A 81 5.56 -9.73 -0.17
CA GLY A 81 6.80 -9.04 0.18
C GLY A 81 7.71 -8.80 -1.03
N ALA A 82 7.85 -9.79 -1.91
CA ALA A 82 8.60 -9.63 -3.16
C ALA A 82 7.99 -8.57 -4.07
N ALA A 83 6.66 -8.56 -4.22
CA ALA A 83 5.96 -7.54 -5.02
C ALA A 83 6.16 -6.13 -4.45
N ILE A 84 6.00 -5.94 -3.14
CA ILE A 84 6.21 -4.65 -2.48
C ILE A 84 7.66 -4.19 -2.59
N GLY A 85 8.63 -5.08 -2.40
CA GLY A 85 10.05 -4.75 -2.57
C GLY A 85 10.36 -4.24 -3.99
N VAL A 86 9.78 -4.87 -5.03
CA VAL A 86 9.93 -4.39 -6.41
C VAL A 86 9.25 -3.02 -6.59
N VAL A 87 8.03 -2.84 -6.09
CA VAL A 87 7.30 -1.56 -6.18
C VAL A 87 8.07 -0.44 -5.51
N GLU A 88 8.68 -0.67 -4.35
CA GLU A 88 9.48 0.33 -3.65
C GLU A 88 10.73 0.73 -4.42
N ILE A 89 11.50 -0.24 -4.93
CA ILE A 89 12.67 0.05 -5.78
C ILE A 89 12.25 0.91 -6.98
N LEU A 90 11.16 0.54 -7.66
CA LEU A 90 10.62 1.30 -8.78
C LEU A 90 10.18 2.70 -8.34
N THR A 91 9.55 2.84 -7.17
CA THR A 91 9.09 4.12 -6.63
C THR A 91 10.26 5.05 -6.34
N PHE A 92 11.33 4.55 -5.71
CA PHE A 92 12.58 5.30 -5.53
C PHE A 92 13.18 5.74 -6.87
N ILE A 93 13.20 4.86 -7.89
CA ILE A 93 13.69 5.21 -9.23
C ILE A 93 12.83 6.31 -9.86
N ILE A 94 11.50 6.19 -9.79
CA ILE A 94 10.55 7.16 -10.35
C ILE A 94 10.74 8.54 -9.72
N TYR A 95 10.80 8.59 -8.39
CA TYR A 95 10.95 9.85 -7.67
C TYR A 95 12.34 10.47 -7.81
N GLY A 96 13.39 9.66 -7.82
CA GLY A 96 14.77 10.13 -8.09
C GLY A 96 15.00 10.56 -9.53
N ARG A 97 14.09 10.22 -10.46
CA ARG A 97 14.04 10.77 -11.83
C ARG A 97 13.27 12.09 -11.93
N GLY A 98 12.86 12.66 -10.81
CA GLY A 98 12.21 13.97 -10.77
C GLY A 98 10.68 13.94 -10.87
N VAL A 99 10.03 12.77 -10.96
CA VAL A 99 8.55 12.71 -10.98
C VAL A 99 7.98 13.22 -9.65
N ASP A 100 7.00 14.12 -9.72
CA ASP A 100 6.34 14.66 -8.54
C ASP A 100 5.48 13.61 -7.84
N VAL A 101 5.47 13.62 -6.50
CA VAL A 101 4.63 12.71 -5.69
C VAL A 101 3.15 12.90 -5.98
N ALA A 102 2.75 14.15 -6.26
CA ALA A 102 1.37 14.51 -6.62
C ALA A 102 0.89 13.84 -7.92
N VAL A 103 1.81 13.37 -8.77
CA VAL A 103 1.51 12.64 -10.01
C VAL A 103 1.82 11.15 -9.85
N GLY A 104 3.05 10.82 -9.42
CA GLY A 104 3.51 9.44 -9.32
C GLY A 104 2.68 8.58 -8.38
N ASN A 105 2.35 9.10 -7.18
CA ASN A 105 1.59 8.33 -6.19
C ASN A 105 0.16 8.00 -6.67
N PRO A 106 -0.65 8.97 -7.17
CA PRO A 106 -1.95 8.63 -7.76
C PRO A 106 -1.88 7.65 -8.92
N LEU A 107 -0.84 7.71 -9.77
CA LEU A 107 -0.67 6.77 -10.88
C LEU A 107 -0.37 5.35 -10.39
N ILE A 108 0.53 5.20 -9.41
CA ILE A 108 0.88 3.90 -8.82
C ILE A 108 -0.33 3.30 -8.11
N VAL A 109 -0.96 4.07 -7.20
CA VAL A 109 -2.11 3.61 -6.41
C VAL A 109 -3.31 3.35 -7.31
N GLY A 110 -3.61 4.27 -8.22
CA GLY A 110 -4.71 4.15 -9.18
C GLY A 110 -4.55 2.96 -10.12
N GLY A 111 -3.36 2.76 -10.67
CA GLY A 111 -3.04 1.58 -11.49
C GLY A 111 -3.17 0.28 -10.70
N SER A 112 -2.71 0.26 -9.45
CA SER A 112 -2.86 -0.90 -8.57
C SER A 112 -4.32 -1.22 -8.26
N LEU A 113 -5.18 -0.20 -8.14
CA LEU A 113 -6.61 -0.36 -7.85
C LEU A 113 -7.35 -1.11 -8.98
N ILE A 114 -6.97 -0.87 -10.24
CA ILE A 114 -7.50 -1.60 -11.40
C ILE A 114 -7.14 -3.08 -11.29
N VAL A 115 -5.88 -3.38 -10.97
CA VAL A 115 -5.39 -4.76 -10.82
C VAL A 115 -6.07 -5.46 -9.64
N THR A 116 -6.12 -4.83 -8.47
CA THR A 116 -6.69 -5.44 -7.26
C THR A 116 -8.20 -5.63 -7.38
N THR A 117 -8.92 -4.65 -7.93
CA THR A 117 -10.37 -4.76 -8.17
C THR A 117 -10.67 -5.82 -9.22
N GLY A 118 -9.87 -5.87 -10.31
CA GLY A 118 -10.00 -6.89 -11.34
C GLY A 118 -9.76 -8.30 -10.79
N ILE A 119 -8.72 -8.50 -9.98
CA ILE A 119 -8.44 -9.78 -9.33
C ILE A 119 -9.52 -10.12 -8.29
N GLY A 120 -9.98 -9.17 -7.49
CA GLY A 120 -11.03 -9.38 -6.49
C GLY A 120 -12.34 -9.82 -7.12
N TRP A 121 -12.72 -9.20 -8.23
CA TRP A 121 -13.88 -9.60 -9.00
C TRP A 121 -13.73 -10.97 -9.68
N LEU A 122 -12.59 -11.22 -10.35
CA LEU A 122 -12.39 -12.42 -11.16
C LEU A 122 -12.05 -13.68 -10.34
N PHE A 123 -11.21 -13.55 -9.32
CA PHE A 123 -10.67 -14.67 -8.54
C PHE A 123 -11.26 -14.81 -7.15
N LEU A 124 -11.55 -13.69 -6.45
CA LEU A 124 -12.11 -13.71 -5.09
C LEU A 124 -13.65 -13.70 -5.08
N ARG A 125 -14.28 -13.49 -6.26
CA ARG A 125 -15.75 -13.46 -6.45
C ARG A 125 -16.43 -12.41 -5.57
N GLU A 126 -15.77 -11.30 -5.33
CA GLU A 126 -16.32 -10.19 -4.57
C GLU A 126 -17.45 -9.51 -5.38
N VAL A 127 -18.60 -9.31 -4.74
CA VAL A 127 -19.75 -8.66 -5.37
C VAL A 127 -19.65 -7.16 -5.14
N LEU A 128 -19.37 -6.41 -6.21
CA LEU A 128 -19.34 -4.96 -6.17
C LEU A 128 -20.75 -4.38 -6.27
N ASN A 129 -21.09 -3.49 -5.35
CA ASN A 129 -22.31 -2.69 -5.44
C ASN A 129 -22.22 -1.75 -6.67
N PRO A 130 -23.31 -1.52 -7.42
CA PRO A 130 -23.32 -0.55 -8.52
C PRO A 130 -22.71 0.81 -8.19
N TRP A 131 -22.91 1.32 -6.96
CA TRP A 131 -22.30 2.57 -6.51
C TRP A 131 -20.79 2.48 -6.30
N GLN A 132 -20.30 1.32 -5.85
CA GLN A 132 -18.86 1.07 -5.75
C GLN A 132 -18.22 1.01 -7.14
N VAL A 133 -18.92 0.44 -8.14
CA VAL A 133 -18.46 0.44 -9.53
C VAL A 133 -18.33 1.88 -10.06
N VAL A 134 -19.34 2.72 -9.84
CA VAL A 134 -19.28 4.15 -10.23
C VAL A 134 -18.12 4.88 -9.55
N ALA A 135 -17.88 4.60 -8.26
CA ALA A 135 -16.76 5.19 -7.53
C ALA A 135 -15.41 4.74 -8.09
N VAL A 136 -15.23 3.44 -8.36
CA VAL A 136 -14.02 2.89 -8.98
C VAL A 136 -13.78 3.51 -10.36
N LEU A 137 -14.82 3.60 -11.20
CA LEU A 137 -14.71 4.23 -12.52
C LEU A 137 -14.31 5.71 -12.42
N SER A 138 -14.82 6.43 -11.41
CA SER A 138 -14.46 7.83 -11.17
C SER A 138 -12.99 7.99 -10.75
N ILE A 139 -12.48 7.08 -9.90
CA ILE A 139 -11.06 7.05 -9.52
C ILE A 139 -10.20 6.78 -10.76
N ILE A 140 -10.55 5.79 -11.57
CA ILE A 140 -9.83 5.45 -12.80
C ILE A 140 -9.80 6.66 -13.75
N ALA A 141 -10.94 7.33 -13.95
CA ALA A 141 -11.00 8.53 -14.78
C ALA A 141 -10.07 9.64 -14.27
N GLY A 142 -10.07 9.88 -12.95
CA GLY A 142 -9.15 10.85 -12.34
C GLY A 142 -7.68 10.50 -12.55
N VAL A 143 -7.32 9.23 -12.39
CA VAL A 143 -5.95 8.72 -12.62
C VAL A 143 -5.54 8.87 -14.08
N VAL A 144 -6.44 8.57 -15.02
CA VAL A 144 -6.20 8.75 -16.47
C VAL A 144 -5.96 10.22 -16.83
N VAL A 145 -6.75 11.13 -16.26
CA VAL A 145 -6.58 12.58 -16.48
C VAL A 145 -5.22 13.05 -15.95
N LEU A 146 -4.83 12.62 -14.75
CA LEU A 146 -3.51 12.93 -14.18
C LEU A 146 -2.37 12.37 -15.04
N ALA A 147 -2.50 11.13 -15.51
CA ALA A 147 -1.50 10.50 -16.36
C ALA A 147 -1.36 11.23 -17.71
N TRP A 148 -2.48 11.65 -18.30
CA TRP A 148 -2.48 12.41 -19.54
C TRP A 148 -1.83 13.79 -19.40
N GLN A 149 -2.07 14.47 -18.27
CA GLN A 149 -1.43 15.75 -17.97
C GLN A 149 0.08 15.58 -17.76
N ALA A 150 0.50 14.51 -17.08
CA ALA A 150 1.92 14.24 -16.81
C ALA A 150 2.74 13.87 -18.06
N GLY A 151 2.08 13.36 -19.11
CA GLY A 151 2.72 13.02 -20.38
C GLY A 151 2.84 14.17 -21.38
N ARG A 152 2.35 15.37 -21.04
CA ARG A 152 2.48 16.61 -21.81
C ARG A 152 3.63 17.46 -21.27
#